data_AF-A0A2E8H8X1-F1
#
_entry.id   AF-A0A2E8H8X1-F1
#
_cell.length_a   1.000
_cell.length_b   1.000
_cell.length_c   1.000
_cell.angle_alpha   90.00
_cell.angle_beta   90.00
_cell.angle_gamma   90.00
#
_symmetry.space_group_name_H-M   'P 1'
#
loop_
_entity.id
_entity.type
_entity.pdbx_description
1 polymer ?
#
loop_
_entity_poly.entity_id
_entity_poly.type
_entity_poly.pdbx_seq_one_letter_code
_entity_poly.pdbx_strand_id
1 'polypeptide(L)'
;MAAPEPVLIVDGHLDLAFNALHHRRDLTQCVQTLREREDVYRDGVGARSIHPDALRKTPRSGGMGIATVALPELRAGHVGIVLATIMARVQMPT
;
A
#
# COMPACT_ATOMS: atom_id res chain seq x y z
N MET A 1 26.21 15.84 24.51
CA MET A 1 25.67 14.47 24.45
C MET A 1 26.03 13.89 23.08
N ALA A 2 26.58 12.68 23.02
CA ALA A 2 26.79 12.00 21.75
C ALA A 2 25.43 11.71 21.09
N ALA A 3 25.36 11.77 19.76
CA ALA A 3 24.18 11.32 19.04
C ALA A 3 23.95 9.82 19.34
N PRO A 4 22.69 9.37 19.48
CA PRO A 4 22.39 7.95 19.67
C PRO A 4 22.97 7.14 18.50
N GLU A 5 23.43 5.92 18.80
CA GLU A 5 23.88 5.02 17.73
C GLU A 5 22.73 4.76 16.74
N PRO A 6 23.03 4.74 15.43
CA PRO A 6 22.00 4.53 14.42
C PRO A 6 21.37 3.14 14.61
N VAL A 7 20.05 3.11 14.80
CA VAL A 7 19.26 1.88 14.89
C VAL A 7 18.81 1.47 13.50
N LEU A 8 19.17 0.27 13.06
CA LEU A 8 18.59 -0.34 11.88
C LEU A 8 17.26 -1.00 12.25
N ILE A 9 16.15 -0.49 11.71
CA ILE A 9 14.83 -1.10 11.83
C ILE A 9 14.59 -2.05 10.64
N VAL A 10 14.17 -3.28 10.96
CA VAL A 10 13.78 -4.31 9.99
C VAL A 10 12.31 -4.65 10.21
N ASP A 11 11.48 -4.46 9.20
CA ASP A 11 10.11 -4.95 9.18
C ASP A 11 10.05 -6.34 8.54
N GLY A 12 9.55 -7.32 9.29
CA GLY A 12 9.51 -8.71 8.89
C GLY A 12 8.33 -9.09 7.98
N HIS A 13 7.32 -8.22 7.79
CA HIS A 13 6.11 -8.58 7.07
C HIS A 13 5.30 -7.35 6.64
N LEU A 14 5.51 -6.86 5.42
CA LEU A 14 4.76 -5.71 4.90
C LEU A 14 4.28 -5.93 3.47
N ASP A 15 3.02 -5.57 3.21
CA ASP A 15 2.33 -5.88 1.94
C ASP A 15 2.71 -4.95 0.78
N LEU A 16 3.96 -4.50 0.70
CA LEU A 16 4.41 -3.54 -0.31
C LEU A 16 4.25 -4.08 -1.74
N ALA A 17 4.72 -5.31 -2.01
CA ALA A 17 4.64 -5.84 -3.36
C ALA A 17 3.19 -6.12 -3.78
N PHE A 18 2.35 -6.62 -2.87
CA PHE A 18 0.91 -6.75 -3.12
C PHE A 18 0.25 -5.40 -3.38
N ASN A 19 0.54 -4.37 -2.59
CA ASN A 19 0.01 -3.02 -2.76
C ASN A 19 0.43 -2.38 -4.10
N ALA A 20 1.69 -2.58 -4.51
CA ALA A 20 2.19 -2.09 -5.79
C ALA A 20 1.52 -2.80 -6.98
N LEU A 21 1.49 -4.14 -6.96
CA LEU A 21 1.08 -4.93 -8.13
C LEU A 21 -0.43 -5.14 -8.20
N HIS A 22 -1.07 -5.48 -7.09
CA HIS A 22 -2.51 -5.78 -7.06
C HIS A 22 -3.36 -4.50 -6.98
N HIS A 23 -2.95 -3.55 -6.12
CA HIS A 23 -3.68 -2.28 -5.95
C HIS A 23 -3.17 -1.16 -6.86
N ARG A 24 -2.11 -1.40 -7.66
CA ARG A 24 -1.52 -0.42 -8.59
C ARG A 24 -1.10 0.88 -7.91
N ARG A 25 -0.68 0.80 -6.64
CA ARG A 25 -0.20 1.95 -5.89
C ARG A 25 1.24 2.26 -6.28
N ASP A 26 1.50 3.49 -6.72
CA ASP A 26 2.86 3.97 -6.87
C ASP A 26 3.44 4.29 -5.48
N LEU A 27 4.21 3.35 -4.92
CA LEU A 27 4.79 3.47 -3.59
C LEU A 27 5.88 4.55 -3.47
N THR A 28 6.24 5.23 -4.58
CA THR A 28 7.11 6.39 -4.51
C THR A 28 6.38 7.64 -3.99
N GLN A 29 5.05 7.66 -4.09
CA GLN A 29 4.18 8.72 -3.58
C GLN A 29 3.88 8.52 -2.09
N CYS A 30 3.52 9.59 -1.38
CA CYS A 30 3.11 9.50 0.01
C CYS A 30 1.71 8.87 0.15
N VAL A 31 1.40 8.38 1.36
CA VAL A 31 0.11 7.74 1.64
C VAL A 31 -1.08 8.66 1.40
N GLN A 32 -0.92 9.97 1.57
CA GLN A 32 -1.98 10.93 1.30
C GLN A 32 -2.35 10.95 -0.20
N THR A 33 -1.37 11.17 -1.08
CA THR A 33 -1.58 11.15 -2.54
C THR A 33 -2.13 9.80 -3.00
N LEU A 34 -1.67 8.69 -2.42
CA LEU A 34 -2.22 7.38 -2.72
C LEU A 34 -3.70 7.30 -2.36
N ARG A 35 -4.09 7.71 -1.13
CA ARG A 35 -5.50 7.70 -0.69
C ARG A 35 -6.41 8.59 -1.53
N GLU A 36 -5.93 9.75 -1.97
CA GLU A 36 -6.67 10.66 -2.87
C GLU A 36 -6.98 10.01 -4.23
N ARG A 37 -6.08 9.15 -4.71
CA ARG A 37 -6.25 8.38 -5.95
C ARG A 37 -7.09 7.12 -5.78
N GLU A 38 -7.40 6.70 -4.56
CA GLU A 38 -8.21 5.51 -4.32
C GLU A 38 -9.71 5.82 -4.43
N ASP A 39 -10.45 4.98 -5.16
CA ASP A 39 -11.90 4.97 -5.05
C ASP A 39 -12.29 4.43 -3.67
N VAL A 40 -13.08 5.18 -2.90
CA VAL A 40 -13.72 4.69 -1.66
C VAL A 40 -14.96 3.87 -2.02
N TYR A 41 -14.90 3.06 -3.08
CA TYR A 41 -16.02 2.24 -3.52
C TYR A 41 -16.05 0.97 -2.66
N ARG A 42 -16.84 1.00 -1.57
CA ARG A 42 -17.11 -0.17 -0.72
C ARG A 42 -18.53 -0.65 -1.00
N ASP A 43 -18.67 -1.89 -1.48
CA ASP A 43 -19.97 -2.59 -1.53
C ASP A 43 -21.12 -1.78 -2.15
N GLY A 44 -20.85 -1.00 -3.22
CA GLY A 44 -21.86 -0.19 -3.89
C GLY A 44 -22.07 1.22 -3.33
N VAL A 45 -21.40 1.57 -2.23
CA VAL A 45 -21.53 2.85 -1.53
C VAL A 45 -20.17 3.55 -1.45
N GLY A 46 -20.13 4.79 -1.94
CA GLY A 46 -18.96 5.67 -1.84
C GLY A 46 -18.72 6.51 -3.09
N ALA A 47 -18.04 7.63 -2.91
CA ALA A 47 -17.67 8.51 -4.01
C ALA A 47 -16.62 7.82 -4.89
N ARG A 48 -16.83 7.85 -6.22
CA ARG A 48 -15.74 7.61 -7.16
C ARG A 48 -14.72 8.73 -6.97
N SER A 49 -13.45 8.39 -6.90
CA SER A 49 -12.38 9.37 -6.95
C SER A 49 -12.50 10.17 -8.24
N ILE A 50 -12.50 11.49 -8.10
CA ILE A 50 -12.50 12.44 -9.21
C ILE A 50 -11.08 12.74 -9.71
N HIS A 51 -10.07 12.12 -9.11
CA HIS A 51 -8.68 12.29 -9.53
C HIS A 51 -8.51 11.78 -10.97
N PRO A 52 -7.83 12.52 -11.87
CA PRO A 52 -7.65 12.12 -13.27
C PRO A 52 -7.00 10.73 -13.38
N ASP A 53 -6.03 10.44 -12.51
CA ASP A 53 -5.34 9.14 -12.40
C ASP A 53 -5.94 8.20 -11.34
N ALA A 54 -7.26 8.27 -11.10
CA ALA A 54 -7.91 7.43 -10.10
C ALA A 54 -7.60 5.94 -10.33
N LEU A 55 -7.18 5.27 -9.26
CA LEU A 55 -6.94 3.83 -9.21
C LEU A 55 -8.27 3.07 -9.14
N ARG A 56 -9.10 3.20 -10.19
CA ARG A 56 -10.44 2.61 -10.22
C ARG A 56 -10.37 1.12 -9.93
N LYS A 57 -11.03 0.68 -8.86
CA LYS A 57 -11.04 -0.73 -8.45
C LYS A 57 -12.36 -1.35 -8.92
N THR A 58 -12.31 -2.53 -9.55
CA THR A 58 -13.53 -3.31 -9.78
C THR A 58 -14.07 -3.74 -8.42
N PRO A 59 -15.39 -3.64 -8.16
CA PRO A 59 -15.95 -4.09 -6.89
C PRO A 59 -15.72 -5.59 -6.79
N ARG A 60 -14.81 -6.00 -5.91
CA ARG A 60 -14.73 -7.37 -5.43
C ARG A 60 -15.29 -7.36 -4.03
N SER A 61 -16.21 -8.27 -3.77
CA SER A 61 -16.76 -8.57 -2.45
C SER A 61 -15.63 -8.80 -1.45
N GLY A 62 -15.43 -7.85 -0.53
CA GLY A 62 -14.33 -7.84 0.44
C GLY A 62 -13.81 -6.42 0.66
N GLY A 63 -13.82 -5.96 1.92
CA GLY A 63 -13.44 -4.60 2.26
C GLY A 63 -12.09 -4.19 1.67
N MET A 64 -12.06 -3.05 0.96
CA MET A 64 -10.83 -2.54 0.39
C MET A 64 -10.01 -1.81 1.47
N GLY A 65 -8.84 -2.34 1.78
CA GLY A 65 -7.86 -1.68 2.65
C GLY A 65 -7.37 -0.39 2.01
N ILE A 66 -7.18 0.66 2.83
CA ILE A 66 -6.61 1.95 2.41
C ILE A 66 -5.08 1.90 2.49
N ALA A 67 -4.38 2.75 1.74
CA ALA A 67 -2.92 2.84 1.87
C ALA A 67 -2.51 3.27 3.29
N THR A 68 -1.62 2.51 3.95
CA THR A 68 -1.15 2.79 5.32
C THR A 68 0.31 3.20 5.37
N VAL A 69 1.14 2.69 4.46
CA VAL A 69 2.57 2.99 4.33
C VAL A 69 3.00 2.97 2.86
N ALA A 70 3.95 3.83 2.50
CA ALA A 70 4.70 3.80 1.26
C ALA A 70 6.19 4.16 1.53
N LEU A 71 7.01 4.26 0.48
CA LEU A 71 8.45 4.51 0.65
C LEU A 71 8.76 5.84 1.36
N PRO A 72 8.02 6.95 1.14
CA PRO A 72 8.22 8.18 1.91
C PRO A 72 8.00 7.98 3.42
N GLU A 73 6.99 7.23 3.83
CA GLU A 73 6.69 6.97 5.24
C GLU A 73 7.71 6.04 5.89
N LEU A 74 8.20 5.04 5.16
CA LEU A 74 9.30 4.18 5.62
C LEU A 74 10.58 4.99 5.85
N ARG A 75 10.89 5.93 4.95
CA ARG A 75 12.02 6.86 5.12
C ARG A 75 11.84 7.78 6.31
N ALA A 76 10.65 8.36 6.48
CA ALA A 76 10.34 9.21 7.64
C ALA A 76 10.41 8.45 8.97
N GLY A 77 10.04 7.16 8.97
CA GLY A 77 10.14 6.26 10.11
C GLY A 77 11.51 5.61 10.30
N HIS A 78 12.51 5.92 9.47
CA HIS A 78 13.84 5.31 9.48
C HIS A 78 13.83 3.76 9.40
N VAL A 79 12.90 3.19 8.61
CA VAL A 79 12.85 1.75 8.33
C VAL A 79 13.78 1.43 7.17
N GLY A 80 14.81 0.62 7.43
CA GLY A 80 15.88 0.35 6.46
C GLY A 80 15.67 -0.89 5.61
N ILE A 81 15.07 -1.94 6.17
CA ILE A 81 14.83 -3.22 5.48
C ILE A 81 13.37 -3.65 5.72
N VAL A 82 12.73 -4.15 4.66
CA VAL A 82 11.35 -4.64 4.71
C VAL A 82 11.26 -5.95 3.92
N LEU A 83 10.61 -6.95 4.50
CA LEU A 83 10.18 -8.15 3.79
C LEU A 83 8.85 -7.86 3.09
N ALA A 84 8.92 -7.51 1.81
CA ALA A 84 7.78 -7.14 0.98
C ALA A 84 6.98 -8.38 0.53
N THR A 85 5.75 -8.53 1.02
CA THR A 85 4.90 -9.69 0.72
C THR A 85 4.13 -9.50 -0.59
N ILE A 86 3.96 -10.61 -1.31
CA ILE A 86 3.13 -10.72 -2.51
C ILE A 86 2.20 -11.92 -2.37
N MET A 87 0.93 -11.77 -2.75
CA MET A 87 0.00 -12.89 -2.83
C MET A 87 -0.08 -13.41 -4.27
N ALA A 88 0.56 -14.53 -4.54
CA ALA A 88 0.37 -15.29 -5.78
C ALA A 88 -0.71 -16.35 -5.55
N ARG A 89 -1.91 -16.15 -6.11
CA ARG A 89 -2.94 -17.19 -6.10
C ARG A 89 -2.63 -18.19 -7.22
N VAL A 90 -2.52 -19.46 -6.85
CA VAL A 90 -2.48 -20.57 -7.81
C VAL A 90 -3.88 -21.13 -7.97
N GLN A 91 -4.23 -21.53 -9.19
CA GLN A 91 -5.43 -22.33 -9.42
C GLN A 91 -5.14 -23.76 -8.99
N MET A 92 -6.03 -24.37 -8.21
CA MET A 92 -5.94 -25.80 -7.93
C MET A 92 -6.20 -26.58 -9.21
N PRO A 93 -5.34 -27.56 -9.57
CA PRO A 93 -5.64 -28.46 -10.67
C PRO A 93 -6.92 -29.24 -10.34
N THR A 94 -7.78 -29.41 -11.35
CA THR A 94 -8.94 -30.32 -11.29
C THR A 94 -8.51 -31.77 -11.30
#